data_AF-A0A1V2DPC6-F1
#
_entry.id   AF-A0A1V2DPC6-F1
#
_cell.length_a   1.000
_cell.length_b   1.000
_cell.length_c   1.000
_cell.angle_alpha   90.00
_cell.angle_beta   90.00
_cell.angle_gamma   90.00
#
_symmetry.space_group_name_H-M   'P 1'
#
loop_
_entity.id
_entity.type
_entity.pdbx_description
1 polymer ?
#
loop_
_entity_poly.entity_id
_entity_poly.type
_entity_poly.pdbx_seq_one_letter_code
_entity_poly.pdbx_strand_id
1 'polypeptide(L)'
;MTITQALEQSKPGLVRRITDAIHKRQLNQRAEQTYLHWISRFVLFNDPKDPETLESEDQQRFLSYLSDGMRVSRARLNQARQALRFFYEDVLGKQTIPGGTAAA
;
A
#
# COMPACT_ATOMS: atom_id res chain seq x y z
N MET A 1 -9.98 15.65 -3.92
CA MET A 1 -9.53 14.45 -4.67
C MET A 1 -10.09 13.23 -3.99
N THR A 2 -10.77 12.36 -4.72
CA THR A 2 -11.15 11.04 -4.20
C THR A 2 -9.88 10.20 -4.04
N ILE A 3 -9.85 9.34 -3.02
CA ILE A 3 -8.70 8.49 -2.68
C ILE A 3 -8.27 7.62 -3.88
N THR A 4 -9.22 7.22 -4.73
CA THR A 4 -8.99 6.44 -5.96
C THR A 4 -8.50 7.27 -7.14
N GLN A 5 -8.76 8.58 -7.19
CA GLN A 5 -8.29 9.43 -8.29
C GLN A 5 -6.76 9.50 -8.34
N ALA A 6 -6.09 9.51 -7.19
CA ALA A 6 -4.63 9.52 -7.13
C ALA A 6 -4.00 8.25 -7.73
N LEU A 7 -4.69 7.11 -7.60
CA LEU A 7 -4.24 5.84 -8.16
C LEU A 7 -4.36 5.83 -9.67
N GLU A 8 -5.46 6.35 -10.22
CA GLU A 8 -5.64 6.46 -11.67
C GLU A 8 -4.70 7.50 -12.29
N GLN A 9 -4.35 8.56 -11.55
CA GLN A 9 -3.36 9.55 -11.97
C GLN A 9 -1.94 8.99 -12.03
N SER A 10 -1.57 8.15 -11.06
CA SER A 10 -0.23 7.56 -11.06
C SER A 10 -0.07 6.48 -12.12
N LYS A 11 -1.11 5.65 -12.33
CA LYS A 11 -1.15 4.66 -13.40
C LYS A 11 -2.60 4.34 -13.81
N PRO A 12 -3.00 4.60 -15.07
CA PRO A 12 -4.33 4.26 -15.54
C PRO A 12 -4.66 2.76 -15.37
N GLY A 13 -5.84 2.46 -14.84
CA GLY A 13 -6.32 1.10 -14.57
C GLY A 13 -5.79 0.47 -13.28
N LEU A 14 -5.02 1.20 -12.47
CA LEU A 14 -4.49 0.70 -11.21
C LEU A 14 -5.59 0.36 -10.21
N VAL A 15 -6.68 1.14 -10.14
CA VAL A 15 -7.80 0.83 -9.24
C VAL A 15 -8.41 -0.51 -9.62
N ARG A 16 -8.60 -0.77 -10.92
CA ARG A 16 -9.12 -2.07 -11.39
C ARG A 16 -8.19 -3.21 -10.99
N ARG A 17 -6.88 -3.09 -11.19
CA ARG A 17 -5.90 -4.11 -10.79
C ARG A 17 -5.96 -4.41 -9.29
N ILE A 18 -6.11 -3.37 -8.46
CA ILE A 18 -6.24 -3.53 -7.00
C ILE A 18 -7.54 -4.26 -6.67
N THR A 19 -8.67 -3.83 -7.21
CA THR A 19 -9.98 -4.47 -6.96
C THR A 19 -10.00 -5.94 -7.41
N ASP A 20 -9.43 -6.26 -8.58
CA ASP A 20 -9.33 -7.63 -9.08
C ASP A 20 -8.50 -8.51 -8.14
N ALA A 21 -7.38 -8.00 -7.63
CA ALA A 21 -6.54 -8.72 -6.66
C ALA A 21 -7.24 -8.90 -5.30
N ILE A 22 -8.02 -7.91 -4.83
CA ILE A 22 -8.81 -7.99 -3.60
C ILE A 22 -9.87 -9.09 -3.72
N HIS A 23 -10.59 -9.14 -4.85
CA HIS A 23 -11.57 -10.19 -5.13
C HIS A 23 -10.90 -11.58 -5.21
N LYS A 24 -9.74 -11.68 -5.86
CA LYS A 24 -8.98 -12.93 -5.94
C LYS A 24 -8.53 -13.45 -4.57
N ARG A 25 -8.15 -12.54 -3.66
CA ARG A 25 -7.80 -12.86 -2.27
C ARG A 25 -9.02 -13.08 -1.36
N GLN A 26 -10.25 -12.91 -1.87
CA GLN A 26 -11.51 -13.02 -1.12
C GLN A 26 -11.51 -12.17 0.17
N LEU A 27 -10.89 -10.98 0.10
CA LEU A 27 -10.85 -10.08 1.25
C LEU A 27 -12.25 -9.55 1.55
N ASN A 28 -12.56 -9.39 2.84
CA ASN A 28 -13.81 -8.77 3.25
C ASN A 28 -13.82 -7.26 2.95
N GLN A 29 -15.02 -6.67 2.91
CA GLN A 29 -15.24 -5.25 2.60
C GLN A 29 -14.41 -4.30 3.48
N ARG A 30 -14.23 -4.64 4.76
CA ARG A 30 -13.45 -3.82 5.70
C ARG A 30 -11.96 -3.83 5.35
N ALA A 31 -11.42 -4.99 4.98
CA ALA A 31 -10.05 -5.14 4.53
C ALA A 31 -9.82 -4.42 3.19
N GLU A 32 -10.77 -4.53 2.25
CA GLU A 32 -10.74 -3.79 0.99
C GLU A 32 -10.63 -2.28 1.20
N GLN A 33 -11.52 -1.69 1.99
CA GLN A 33 -11.49 -0.26 2.30
C GLN A 33 -10.18 0.16 2.98
N THR A 34 -9.69 -0.68 3.88
CA THR A 34 -8.42 -0.43 4.58
C THR A 34 -7.24 -0.43 3.61
N TYR A 35 -7.22 -1.38 2.66
CA TYR A 35 -6.13 -1.52 1.71
C TYR A 35 -6.15 -0.39 0.68
N LEU A 36 -7.32 -0.08 0.09
CA LEU A 36 -7.48 1.07 -0.80
C LEU A 36 -7.04 2.38 -0.12
N HIS A 37 -7.42 2.58 1.14
CA HIS A 37 -7.01 3.75 1.91
C HIS A 37 -5.48 3.87 2.02
N TRP A 38 -4.80 2.80 2.45
CA TRP A 38 -3.35 2.85 2.67
C TRP A 38 -2.55 2.93 1.37
N ILE A 39 -2.95 2.20 0.33
CA ILE A 39 -2.28 2.21 -0.98
C ILE A 39 -2.37 3.60 -1.60
N SER A 40 -3.55 4.23 -1.58
CA SER A 40 -3.71 5.59 -2.09
C SER A 40 -2.92 6.62 -1.30
N ARG A 41 -2.86 6.50 0.04
CA ARG A 41 -2.02 7.41 0.85
C ARG A 41 -0.53 7.23 0.53
N PHE A 42 -0.09 6.01 0.27
CA PHE A 42 1.28 5.75 -0.15
C PHE A 42 1.60 6.36 -1.52
N VAL A 43 0.72 6.22 -2.50
CA VAL A 43 0.90 6.83 -3.82
C VAL A 43 0.92 8.37 -3.71
N LEU A 44 0.01 8.95 -2.94
CA LEU A 44 -0.03 10.40 -2.69
C LEU A 44 1.22 10.92 -1.97
N PHE A 45 1.77 10.15 -1.03
CA PHE A 45 2.99 10.51 -0.30
C PHE A 45 4.22 10.59 -1.23
N ASN A 46 4.22 9.85 -2.33
CA ASN A 46 5.32 9.80 -3.30
C ASN A 46 5.06 10.63 -4.56
N ASP A 47 4.31 11.73 -4.45
CA ASP A 47 3.98 12.66 -5.55
C ASP A 47 3.42 11.95 -6.80
N PRO A 48 2.20 11.37 -6.68
CA PRO A 48 1.64 10.28 -7.50
C PRO A 48 2.54 9.66 -8.59
N LYS A 49 3.77 9.24 -8.23
CA LYS A 49 4.68 8.57 -9.16
C LYS A 49 4.16 7.19 -9.53
N ASP A 50 4.59 6.69 -10.69
CA ASP A 50 4.27 5.32 -11.11
C ASP A 50 4.71 4.34 -10.00
N PRO A 51 3.79 3.59 -9.38
CA PRO A 51 4.14 2.69 -8.29
C PRO A 51 5.06 1.54 -8.69
N GLU A 52 5.19 1.26 -9.99
CA GLU A 52 6.19 0.33 -10.50
C GLU A 52 7.62 0.90 -10.51
N THR A 53 7.79 2.20 -10.26
CA THR A 53 9.13 2.80 -10.05
C THR A 53 9.50 2.91 -8.58
N LEU A 54 8.54 2.73 -7.67
CA LEU A 54 8.75 2.82 -6.23
C LEU A 54 9.37 1.52 -5.70
N GLU A 55 10.40 1.67 -4.88
CA GLU A 55 11.19 0.59 -4.32
C GLU A 55 10.99 0.43 -2.81
N SER A 56 11.71 -0.51 -2.19
CA SER A 56 11.58 -0.79 -0.76
C SER A 56 11.93 0.40 0.13
N GLU A 57 12.82 1.30 -0.33
CA GLU A 57 13.14 2.54 0.38
C GLU A 57 11.93 3.48 0.48
N ASP A 58 11.11 3.57 -0.57
CA ASP A 58 9.88 4.37 -0.57
C ASP A 58 8.87 3.83 0.45
N GLN A 59 8.75 2.50 0.53
CA GLN A 59 7.91 1.84 1.53
C GLN A 59 8.39 2.15 2.95
N GLN A 60 9.69 2.07 3.21
CA GLN A 60 10.27 2.37 4.52
C GLN A 60 10.10 3.83 4.91
N ARG A 61 10.31 4.76 3.97
CA ARG A 61 10.08 6.21 4.18
C ARG A 61 8.63 6.49 4.57
N PHE A 62 7.68 5.90 3.86
CA PHE A 62 6.26 6.07 4.18
C PHE A 62 5.90 5.49 5.55
N LEU A 63 6.37 4.27 5.87
CA LEU A 63 6.09 3.66 7.17
C LEU A 63 6.71 4.45 8.33
N SER A 64 7.92 5.00 8.14
CA SER A 64 8.58 5.86 9.14
C SER A 64 7.83 7.18 9.31
N TYR A 65 7.35 7.77 8.21
CA TYR A 65 6.46 8.93 8.28
C TYR A 65 5.18 8.63 9.08
N LEU A 66 4.58 7.45 8.91
CA LEU A 66 3.41 7.06 9.69
C LEU A 66 3.72 6.89 11.18
N SER A 67 4.84 6.25 11.53
CA SER A 67 5.20 6.00 12.94
C SER A 67 5.68 7.25 13.66
N ASP A 68 6.52 8.05 13.02
CA ASP A 68 7.27 9.10 13.71
C ASP A 68 6.65 10.47 13.47
N GLY A 69 6.24 10.72 12.22
CA GLY A 69 5.57 11.96 11.82
C GLY A 69 4.12 12.00 12.28
N MET A 70 3.32 11.03 11.83
CA MET A 70 1.88 10.96 12.13
C MET A 70 1.55 10.27 13.45
N ARG A 71 2.53 9.61 14.08
CA ARG A 71 2.39 8.91 15.37
C ARG A 71 1.19 7.97 15.43
N VAL A 72 0.96 7.23 14.34
CA VAL A 72 -0.16 6.27 14.28
C VAL A 72 0.08 5.10 15.24
N SER A 73 -1.00 4.48 15.73
CA SER A 73 -0.87 3.30 16.59
C SER A 73 -0.19 2.13 15.86
N ARG A 74 0.44 1.23 16.62
CA ARG A 74 1.06 0.00 16.07
C ARG A 74 0.09 -0.80 15.20
N ALA A 75 -1.20 -0.86 15.57
CA ALA A 75 -2.22 -1.55 14.79
C ALA A 75 -2.46 -0.89 13.42
N ARG A 76 -2.53 0.44 13.36
CA ARG A 76 -2.66 1.18 12.09
C ARG A 76 -1.40 1.04 11.22
N LEU A 77 -0.21 1.07 11.83
CA LEU A 77 1.04 0.85 11.11
C LEU A 77 1.10 -0.57 10.51
N ASN A 78 0.65 -1.58 11.25
CA ASN A 78 0.57 -2.95 10.73
C ASN A 78 -0.43 -3.09 9.58
N GLN A 79 -1.58 -2.39 9.64
CA GLN A 79 -2.53 -2.36 8.52
C GLN A 79 -1.91 -1.73 7.27
N ALA A 80 -1.18 -0.62 7.41
CA ALA A 80 -0.45 0.01 6.32
C ALA A 80 0.59 -0.95 5.71
N ARG A 81 1.40 -1.60 6.56
CA ARG A 81 2.41 -2.58 6.12
C ARG A 81 1.79 -3.74 5.34
N GLN A 82 0.70 -4.30 5.83
CA GLN A 82 -0.01 -5.39 5.15
C GLN A 82 -0.59 -4.94 3.81
N ALA A 83 -1.17 -3.74 3.74
CA ALA A 83 -1.70 -3.18 2.51
C ALA A 83 -0.61 -2.96 1.46
N LEU A 84 0.57 -2.44 1.86
CA LEU A 84 1.71 -2.29 0.95
C LEU A 84 2.24 -3.64 0.47
N ARG A 85 2.37 -4.62 1.36
CA ARG A 85 2.79 -5.96 0.98
C ARG A 85 1.86 -6.56 -0.07
N PHE A 86 0.55 -6.55 0.19
CA PHE A 86 -0.46 -6.97 -0.78
C PHE A 86 -0.33 -6.22 -2.10
N PHE A 87 -0.16 -4.90 -2.06
CA PHE A 87 -0.03 -4.10 -3.26
C PHE A 87 1.16 -4.51 -4.13
N TYR A 88 2.34 -4.69 -3.54
CA TYR A 88 3.51 -5.11 -4.30
C TYR A 88 3.44 -6.56 -4.76
N GLU A 89 3.07 -7.50 -3.87
CA GLU A 89 3.08 -8.93 -4.17
C GLU A 89 1.92 -9.34 -5.08
N ASP A 90 0.69 -8.89 -4.80
CA ASP A 90 -0.53 -9.36 -5.46
C ASP A 90 -0.99 -8.48 -6.63
N VAL A 91 -0.74 -7.17 -6.57
CA VAL A 91 -1.20 -6.22 -7.61
C VAL A 91 -0.11 -5.97 -8.63
N LEU A 92 1.11 -5.68 -8.18
CA LEU A 92 2.24 -5.37 -9.05
C LEU A 92 3.07 -6.60 -9.44
N GLY A 93 2.90 -7.74 -8.74
CA GLY A 93 3.67 -8.96 -9.01
C GLY A 93 5.15 -8.84 -8.68
N LYS A 94 5.54 -7.92 -7.81
CA LYS A 94 6.91 -7.69 -7.36
C LYS A 94 7.13 -8.40 -6.02
N GLN A 95 8.26 -9.08 -5.86
CA GLN A 95 8.68 -9.53 -4.53
C GLN A 95 9.03 -8.29 -3.70
N THR A 96 8.26 -8.03 -2.64
CA THR A 96 8.69 -7.08 -1.62
C THR A 96 9.74 -7.78 -0.73
N ILE A 97 10.77 -7.05 -0.30
CA ILE A 97 11.82 -7.62 0.57
C ILE A 97 11.14 -8.19 1.83
N PRO A 98 11.47 -9.42 2.27
CA PRO A 98 10.92 -9.98 3.50
C PRO A 98 11.36 -9.12 4.69
N GLY A 99 10.47 -8.24 5.14
CA GLY A 99 10.67 -7.40 6.32
C GLY A 99 10.56 -8.20 7.62
N GLY A 100 11.68 -8.79 8.03
CA GLY A 100 12.09 -9.03 9.42
C GLY A 100 11.06 -9.59 10.39
N THR A 101 10.92 -10.92 10.41
CA THR A 101 10.51 -11.67 11.62
C THR A 101 11.52 -12.77 11.90
N ALA A 102 12.52 -12.46 12.73
CA ALA A 102 13.14 -13.39 13.67
C ALA A 102 13.17 -12.61 15.00
N ALA A 103 12.34 -12.91 16.00
CA ALA A 103 12.41 -14.09 16.85
C ALA A 103 13.84 -14.32 17.37
N ALA A 104 14.20 -13.55 18.40
CA ALA A 104 15.12 -13.90 19.47
C ALA A 104 14.67 -13.14 20.73
#